data_AF-A0A352WXM8-F1
#
_entry.id   AF-A0A352WXM8-F1
#
_cell.length_a   1.000
_cell.length_b   1.000
_cell.length_c   1.000
_cell.angle_alpha   90.00
_cell.angle_beta   90.00
_cell.angle_gamma   90.00
#
_symmetry.space_group_name_H-M   'P 1'
#
loop_
_entity.id
_entity.type
_entity.pdbx_description
1 polymer ?
#
loop_
_entity_poly.entity_id
_entity_poly.type
_entity_poly.pdbx_seq_one_letter_code
_entity_poly.pdbx_strand_id
1 'polypeptide(L)' 'MLSRFTYRSTFYACSSAFVVGAVINNLPSLFFVIFQDWFGVSYAQISLLVTVHFLTQLIVDAIC' A
#
# COMPACT_ATOMS: atom_id res chain seq x y z
N MET A 1 15.49 -16.43 23.91
CA MET A 1 15.09 -15.01 23.97
C MET A 1 13.59 -14.92 23.66
N LEU A 2 12.73 -15.35 24.59
CA LEU A 2 11.27 -15.35 24.40
C LEU A 2 10.70 -14.10 25.08
N SER A 3 10.57 -13.03 24.32
CA SER A 3 9.93 -11.80 24.78
C SER A 3 8.47 -12.10 25.13
N ARG A 4 8.04 -11.76 26.35
CA ARG A 4 6.65 -11.88 26.80
C ARG A 4 5.79 -10.92 25.98
N PHE A 5 5.21 -11.39 24.87
CA PHE A 5 4.21 -10.67 24.11
C PHE A 5 2.97 -10.47 24.99
N THR A 6 2.96 -9.39 25.77
CA THR A 6 1.76 -8.91 26.46
C THR A 6 0.77 -8.47 25.38
N TYR A 7 -0.52 -8.80 25.51
CA TYR A 7 -1.58 -8.46 24.56
C TYR A 7 -1.45 -7.03 23.96
N ARG A 8 -1.06 -6.07 24.81
CA ARG A 8 -0.79 -4.67 24.42
C ARG A 8 0.33 -4.52 23.38
N SER A 9 1.44 -5.26 23.51
CA SER A 9 2.56 -5.19 22.57
C SER A 9 2.18 -5.71 21.19
N THR A 10 1.41 -6.80 21.12
CA THR A 10 0.93 -7.34 19.83
C THR A 10 -0.09 -6.40 19.19
N PHE A 11 -0.97 -5.80 20.01
CA PHE A 11 -1.93 -4.80 19.54
C PHE A 11 -1.23 -3.58 18.92
N TYR A 12 -0.25 -2.98 19.62
CA TYR A 12 0.51 -1.85 19.07
C TYR A 12 1.27 -2.21 17.79
N ALA A 13 1.88 -3.40 17.74
CA ALA A 13 2.56 -3.88 16.54
C ALA A 13 1.60 -4.00 15.35
N CYS A 14 0.44 -4.64 15.52
CA CYS A 14 -0.57 -4.76 14.46
C CYS A 14 -1.15 -3.40 14.04
N SER A 15 -1.44 -2.50 14.97
CA SER A 15 -1.93 -1.16 14.63
C SER A 15 -0.90 -0.36 13.83
N SER A 16 0.39 -0.47 14.17
CA SER A 16 1.45 0.18 13.40
C SER A 16 1.57 -0.39 11.98
N ALA A 17 1.48 -1.71 11.82
CA ALA A 17 1.49 -2.37 10.52
C ALA A 17 0.28 -1.97 9.66
N PHE A 18 -0.89 -1.84 10.27
CA PHE A 18 -2.10 -1.37 9.59
C PHE A 18 -1.95 0.07 9.05
N VAL A 19 -1.43 0.99 9.87
CA VAL A 19 -1.19 2.37 9.46
C VAL A 19 -0.13 2.45 8.36
N VAL A 20 0.98 1.74 8.52
CA VAL A 20 2.05 1.69 7.50
C VAL A 20 1.53 1.09 6.19
N GLY A 21 0.70 0.04 6.26
CA GLY A 21 0.05 -0.55 5.09
C GLY A 21 -0.84 0.45 4.34
N ALA A 22 -1.65 1.23 5.07
CA ALA A 22 -2.49 2.27 4.47
C ALA A 22 -1.66 3.38 3.80
N VAL A 23 -0.54 3.78 4.40
CA VAL A 23 0.39 4.76 3.81
C VAL A 23 1.00 4.21 2.52
N ILE A 24 1.57 3.01 2.56
CA ILE A 24 2.23 2.39 1.40
C ILE A 24 1.25 2.23 0.24
N ASN A 25 -0.01 1.88 0.51
CA ASN A 25 -1.00 1.66 -0.54
C ASN A 25 -1.40 2.95 -1.28
N ASN A 26 -1.24 4.12 -0.65
CA ASN A 26 -1.54 5.42 -1.27
C ASN A 26 -0.32 6.05 -1.98
N LEU A 27 0.91 5.62 -1.66
CA LEU A 27 2.15 6.15 -2.25
C LEU A 27 2.22 5.99 -3.78
N PRO A 28 1.81 4.86 -4.39
CA PRO A 28 1.91 4.70 -5.84
C PRO A 28 1.13 5.76 -6.63
N SER A 29 -0.03 6.13 -6.12
CA SER A 29 -0.90 7.17 -6.70
C SER A 29 -0.29 8.56 -6.53
N LEU A 30 0.40 8.80 -5.42
CA LEU A 30 1.08 10.07 -5.14
C LEU A 30 2.31 10.27 -6.04
N PHE A 31 3.04 9.18 -6.34
CA PHE A 31 4.26 9.20 -7.14
C PHE A 31 4.05 9.01 -8.63
N PHE A 32 2.83 9.22 -9.12
CA PHE A 32 2.48 9.13 -10.53
C PHE A 32 3.46 9.84 -11.48
N VAL A 33 3.84 11.08 -11.11
CA VAL A 33 4.78 11.90 -11.90
C VAL A 33 6.21 11.35 -11.81
N ILE A 34 6.62 10.84 -10.65
CA ILE A 34 7.96 10.27 -10.46
C ILE A 34 8.12 8.97 -11.24
N PHE A 35 7.10 8.12 -11.28
CA PHE A 35 7.14 6.91 -12.11
C PHE A 35 7.20 7.22 -13.60
N GLN A 36 6.58 8.31 -14.04
CA GLN A 36 6.71 8.74 -15.43
C GLN A 36 8.13 9.19 -15.77
N ASP A 37 8.73 9.99 -14.89
CA ASP A 37 10.11 10.47 -15.05
C ASP A 37 11.13 9.31 -15.04
N TRP A 38 10.97 8.35 -14.12
CA TRP A 38 11.91 7.24 -13.95
C TRP A 38 11.77 6.14 -15.01
N PHE A 39 10.54 5.78 -15.39
CA PHE A 39 10.31 4.67 -16.32
C PHE A 39 10.13 5.11 -17.79
N GLY A 40 10.02 6.42 -18.05
CA GLY A 40 9.86 6.97 -19.41
C GLY A 40 8.58 6.53 -20.14
N VAL A 41 7.60 5.98 -19.41
CA VAL A 41 6.33 5.48 -19.95
C VAL A 41 5.30 6.60 -20.09
N SER A 42 4.36 6.42 -21.03
CA SER A 42 3.28 7.40 -21.23
C SER A 42 2.37 7.50 -20.02
N TYR A 43 1.85 8.71 -19.74
CA TYR A 43 0.88 8.96 -18.66
C TYR A 43 -0.33 8.02 -18.73
N ALA A 44 -0.76 7.61 -19.92
CA ALA A 44 -1.87 6.68 -20.10
C ALA A 44 -1.56 5.27 -19.54
N GLN A 45 -0.33 4.78 -19.70
CA GLN A 45 0.07 3.46 -19.22
C GLN A 45 0.19 3.43 -17.71
N ILE A 46 0.74 4.49 -17.12
CA ILE A 46 0.87 4.64 -15.67
C ILE A 46 -0.52 4.81 -15.05
N SER A 47 -1.42 5.54 -15.72
CA SER A 47 -2.81 5.70 -15.24
C SER A 47 -3.54 4.36 -15.20
N LEU A 48 -3.33 3.52 -16.21
CA LEU A 48 -3.84 2.15 -16.22
C LEU A 48 -3.23 1.31 -15.08
N LEU A 49 -1.93 1.46 -14.81
CA LEU A 49 -1.23 0.76 -13.73
C LEU A 49 -1.80 1.14 -12.35
N VAL A 50 -2.02 2.43 -12.10
CA VAL A 50 -2.65 2.93 -10.85
C VAL A 50 -4.11 2.47 -10.75
N THR A 51 -4.83 2.45 -11.86
CA THR A 51 -6.21 1.95 -11.90
C THR A 51 -6.28 0.48 -11.52
N VAL A 52 -5.40 -0.36 -12.10
CA VAL A 52 -5.30 -1.79 -11.74
C VAL A 52 -4.90 -1.97 -10.29
N HIS A 53 -4.00 -1.15 -9.76
CA HIS A 53 -3.59 -1.20 -8.35
C HIS A 53 -4.77 -0.95 -7.40
N PHE A 54 -5.55 0.11 -7.62
CA PHE A 54 -6.77 0.39 -6.84
C PHE A 54 -7.85 -0.68 -7.02
N LEU A 55 -8.04 -1.17 -8.25
CA LEU A 55 -9.03 -2.22 -8.52
C LEU A 55 -8.69 -3.50 -7.76
N THR A 56 -7.41 -3.88 -7.75
CA THR A 56 -6.93 -5.05 -7.00
C THR A 56 -7.15 -4.88 -5.51
N GLN A 57 -6.84 -3.70 -4.95
CA GLN A 57 -7.13 -3.38 -3.56
C GLN A 57 -8.63 -3.52 -3.24
N LEU A 58 -9.50 -2.97 -4.10
CA LEU A 58 -10.95 -3.01 -3.91
C LEU A 58 -11.49 -4.44 -3.96
N ILE A 59 -10.95 -5.27 -4.85
CA ILE A 59 -11.30 -6.70 -4.92
C ILE A 59 -10.88 -7.43 -3.65
N VAL A 60 -9.65 -7.19 -3.16
CA VAL A 60 -9.16 -7.84 -1.94
C VAL A 60 -9.99 -7.44 -0.73
N ASP A 61 -10.33 -6.16 -0.60
CA ASP A 61 -11.19 -5.63 0.47
C ASP A 61 -12.61 -6.21 0.41
N ALA A 62 -13.14 -6.45 -0.79
CA ALA A 62 -14.46 -7.08 -0.95
C ALA A 62 -14.47 -8.58 -0.59
N ILE A 63 -13.32 -9.25 -0.65
CA ILE A 63 -13.20 -10.70 -0.39
C ILE A 63 -12.86 -10.97 1.08
N CYS A 64 -12.11 -10.08 1.74
CA CYS A 64 -11.61 -10.24 3.10
C CYS A 64 -12.53 -9.57 4.12
#